data_AF-A0A317EML1-F1
#
_entry.id   AF-A0A317EML1-F1
#
_cell.length_a   1.000
_cell.length_b   1.000
_cell.length_c   1.000
_cell.angle_alpha   90.00
_cell.angle_beta   90.00
_cell.angle_gamma   90.00
#
_symmetry.space_group_name_H-M   'P 1'
#
loop_
_entity.id
_entity.type
_entity.pdbx_description
1 polymer ?
#
loop_
_entity_poly.entity_id
_entity_poly.type
_entity_poly.pdbx_seq_one_letter_code
_entity_poly.pdbx_strand_id
1 'polypeptide(L)'
;MATTKWTLDPTHSELQFKVKHLMITTVTGSLKSFTADLTSEGDEFENAEISFKGDIDSLDTGNTDRDTHLKSADFFDAEQFAHIEFKSTSVEKDGGDYIVKGDLTIKGKTNPAKLIAEFGGIATDPWGNTKAGFTLSGKINRSDFGLTWNAALETGGVMVSEEVRILGELQFVKQA
;
A
#
# COMPACT_ATOMS: atom_id res chain seq x y z
N MET A 1 20.21 18.01 -8.44
CA MET A 1 19.59 18.36 -9.73
C MET A 1 18.31 19.16 -9.47
N ALA A 2 17.44 19.42 -10.45
CA ALA A 2 16.15 20.06 -10.17
C ALA A 2 15.20 19.06 -9.47
N THR A 3 14.47 19.51 -8.46
CA THR A 3 13.46 18.72 -7.77
C THR A 3 12.24 18.53 -8.67
N THR A 4 11.82 17.28 -8.87
CA THR A 4 10.59 16.93 -9.59
C THR A 4 9.54 16.45 -8.61
N LYS A 5 8.31 16.94 -8.74
CA LYS A 5 7.16 16.42 -8.00
C LYS A 5 6.32 15.53 -8.90
N TRP A 6 5.79 14.46 -8.32
CA TRP A 6 4.94 13.50 -8.97
C TRP A 6 3.74 13.22 -8.07
N THR A 7 2.53 13.22 -8.63
CA THR A 7 1.31 12.89 -7.89
C THR A 7 0.69 11.63 -8.48
N LEU A 8 0.16 10.75 -7.63
CA LEU A 8 -0.55 9.56 -8.06
C LEU A 8 -1.68 9.92 -9.03
N ASP A 9 -1.81 9.15 -10.11
CA ASP A 9 -3.00 9.13 -10.96
C ASP A 9 -3.98 8.09 -10.40
N PRO A 10 -5.07 8.51 -9.72
CA PRO A 10 -6.01 7.59 -9.10
C PRO A 10 -6.81 6.76 -10.11
N THR A 11 -6.86 7.15 -11.39
CA THR A 11 -7.63 6.42 -12.41
C THR A 11 -6.85 5.23 -12.95
N HIS A 12 -5.52 5.28 -12.87
CA HIS A 12 -4.61 4.25 -13.38
C HIS A 12 -3.78 3.62 -12.27
N SER A 13 -4.32 3.63 -11.06
CA SER A 13 -3.65 3.04 -9.90
C SER A 13 -4.59 2.12 -9.12
N GLU A 14 -4.06 1.00 -8.63
CA GLU A 14 -4.75 0.11 -7.72
C GLU A 14 -3.83 -0.34 -6.57
N LEU A 15 -4.45 -0.58 -5.41
CA LEU A 15 -3.78 -1.13 -4.24
C LEU A 15 -4.60 -2.28 -3.68
N GLN A 16 -4.02 -3.47 -3.71
CA GLN A 16 -4.62 -4.72 -3.27
C GLN A 16 -3.86 -5.31 -2.09
N PHE A 17 -4.58 -6.05 -1.27
CA PHE A 17 -4.00 -6.89 -0.23
C PHE A 17 -4.55 -8.30 -0.30
N LYS A 18 -3.73 -9.26 0.12
CA LYS A 18 -4.08 -10.69 0.13
C LYS A 18 -3.76 -11.30 1.48
N VAL A 19 -4.73 -12.01 2.04
CA VAL A 19 -4.62 -12.66 3.36
C VAL A 19 -5.12 -14.10 3.26
N LYS A 20 -4.39 -15.06 3.82
CA LYS A 20 -4.87 -16.44 3.87
C LYS A 20 -6.01 -16.60 4.89
N HIS A 21 -7.06 -17.30 4.46
CA HIS A 21 -8.19 -17.71 5.27
C HIS A 21 -8.20 -19.24 5.43
N LEU A 22 -8.35 -19.69 6.67
CA LEU A 22 -8.20 -21.08 7.11
C LEU A 22 -6.88 -21.74 6.65
N MET A 23 -5.87 -20.93 6.32
CA MET A 23 -4.59 -21.33 5.72
C MET A 23 -4.65 -22.02 4.35
N ILE A 24 -5.85 -22.26 3.80
CA ILE A 24 -6.09 -23.03 2.57
C ILE A 24 -6.52 -22.15 1.39
N THR A 25 -7.13 -21.00 1.65
CA THR A 25 -7.65 -20.09 0.61
C THR A 25 -7.16 -18.68 0.85
N THR A 26 -7.29 -17.81 -0.15
CA THR A 26 -6.87 -16.41 -0.06
C THR A 26 -8.08 -15.50 -0.22
N VAL A 27 -8.26 -14.59 0.74
CA VAL A 27 -9.14 -13.43 0.60
C VAL A 27 -8.33 -12.31 -0.03
N THR A 28 -8.84 -11.73 -1.11
CA THR A 28 -8.28 -10.53 -1.73
C THR A 28 -9.16 -9.35 -1.38
N GLY A 29 -8.53 -8.24 -1.01
CA GLY A 29 -9.20 -6.96 -0.84
C GLY A 29 -8.42 -5.83 -1.49
N SER A 30 -9.01 -4.65 -1.49
CA SER A 30 -8.44 -3.44 -2.08
C SER A 30 -8.77 -2.21 -1.26
N LEU A 31 -7.95 -1.17 -1.39
CA LEU A 31 -8.27 0.20 -0.97
C LEU A 31 -8.61 1.00 -2.22
N LYS A 32 -9.87 1.45 -2.33
CA LYS A 32 -10.36 2.14 -3.54
C LYS A 32 -10.07 3.64 -3.56
N SER A 33 -9.76 4.23 -2.41
CA SER A 33 -9.45 5.65 -2.28
C SER A 33 -8.14 5.81 -1.54
N PHE A 34 -7.15 6.35 -2.25
CA PHE A 34 -5.84 6.64 -1.71
C PHE A 34 -5.14 7.72 -2.53
N THR A 35 -4.19 8.38 -1.92
CA THR A 35 -3.29 9.35 -2.56
C THR A 35 -1.86 8.95 -2.28
N ALA A 36 -0.97 9.26 -3.23
CA ALA A 36 0.45 9.19 -3.01
C ALA A 36 1.15 10.36 -3.72
N ASP A 37 2.18 10.88 -3.08
CA ASP A 37 3.05 11.91 -3.60
C ASP A 37 4.49 11.41 -3.58
N LEU A 38 5.23 11.77 -4.62
CA LEU A 38 6.62 11.41 -4.77
C LEU A 38 7.41 12.65 -5.18
N THR A 39 8.55 12.89 -4.54
CA THR A 39 9.51 13.93 -4.91
C THR A 39 10.86 13.30 -5.23
N SER A 40 11.42 13.59 -6.41
CA SER A 40 12.66 13.00 -6.91
C SER A 40 13.65 14.03 -7.45
N GLU A 41 14.87 13.60 -7.76
CA GLU A 41 15.84 14.39 -8.52
C GLU A 41 15.73 14.08 -10.02
N GLY A 42 15.07 14.97 -10.77
CA GLY A 42 14.78 14.71 -12.19
C GLY A 42 13.86 13.50 -12.35
N ASP A 43 14.29 12.54 -13.17
CA ASP A 43 13.54 11.33 -13.55
C ASP A 43 14.14 10.05 -12.95
N GLU A 44 15.07 10.18 -11.99
CA GLU A 44 15.62 9.07 -11.20
C GLU A 44 14.95 9.06 -9.82
N PHE A 45 14.50 7.89 -9.38
CA PHE A 45 13.72 7.74 -8.14
C PHE A 45 14.56 7.30 -6.93
N GLU A 46 15.86 7.09 -7.11
CA GLU A 46 16.78 6.88 -5.98
C GLU A 46 16.76 8.10 -5.04
N ASN A 47 16.70 7.85 -3.74
CA ASN A 47 16.51 8.88 -2.69
C ASN A 47 15.21 9.69 -2.80
N ALA A 48 14.21 9.23 -3.55
CA ALA A 48 12.92 9.90 -3.61
C ALA A 48 12.24 9.96 -2.23
N GLU A 49 11.54 11.05 -1.97
CA GLU A 49 10.65 11.20 -0.82
C GLU A 49 9.24 10.80 -1.24
N ILE A 50 8.65 9.81 -0.56
CA ILE A 50 7.34 9.26 -0.86
C ILE A 50 6.44 9.41 0.37
N SER A 51 5.22 9.89 0.15
CA SER A 51 4.14 9.85 1.13
C SER A 51 2.91 9.19 0.53
N PHE A 52 2.22 8.36 1.32
CA PHE A 52 0.99 7.69 0.94
C PHE A 52 -0.06 7.86 2.05
N LYS A 53 -1.32 7.96 1.63
CA LYS A 53 -2.48 8.00 2.51
C LYS A 53 -3.64 7.24 1.88
N GLY A 54 -4.09 6.16 2.53
CA GLY A 54 -5.22 5.34 2.09
C GLY A 54 -6.40 5.48 3.04
N ASP A 55 -7.61 5.61 2.50
CA ASP A 55 -8.85 5.71 3.26
C ASP A 55 -9.42 4.33 3.58
N ILE A 56 -9.57 4.03 4.87
CA ILE A 56 -10.08 2.74 5.35
C ILE A 56 -11.54 2.53 4.95
N ASP A 57 -12.34 3.60 4.82
CA ASP A 57 -13.73 3.48 4.40
C ASP A 57 -13.86 2.99 2.96
N SER A 58 -12.81 3.13 2.16
CA SER A 58 -12.73 2.63 0.80
C SER A 58 -12.35 1.14 0.69
N LEU A 59 -12.11 0.47 1.82
CA LEU A 59 -11.78 -0.95 1.87
C LEU A 59 -12.92 -1.80 1.31
N ASP A 60 -12.57 -2.71 0.40
CA ASP A 60 -13.50 -3.65 -0.23
C ASP A 60 -12.83 -5.03 -0.40
N THR A 61 -13.50 -6.08 0.08
CA THR A 61 -13.11 -7.48 -0.10
C THR A 61 -14.12 -8.27 -0.93
N GLY A 62 -15.08 -7.59 -1.55
CA GLY A 62 -16.21 -8.16 -2.27
C GLY A 62 -17.29 -8.75 -1.36
N ASN A 63 -17.29 -8.42 -0.07
CA ASN A 63 -18.27 -8.91 0.90
C ASN A 63 -18.61 -7.82 1.94
N THR A 64 -19.82 -7.27 1.83
CA THR A 64 -20.28 -6.13 2.63
C THR A 64 -20.23 -6.37 4.14
N ASP A 65 -20.60 -7.57 4.62
CA ASP A 65 -20.59 -7.89 6.06
C ASP A 65 -19.15 -7.91 6.60
N ARG A 66 -18.24 -8.53 5.85
CA ARG A 66 -16.81 -8.55 6.20
C ARG A 66 -16.20 -7.16 6.14
N ASP A 67 -16.53 -6.36 5.14
CA ASP A 67 -16.01 -5.00 4.99
C ASP A 67 -16.50 -4.10 6.13
N THR A 68 -17.77 -4.27 6.55
CA THR A 68 -18.33 -3.59 7.73
C THR A 68 -17.58 -3.99 9.00
N HIS A 69 -17.33 -5.30 9.19
CA HIS A 69 -16.56 -5.78 10.34
C HIS A 69 -15.11 -5.29 10.33
N LEU A 70 -14.44 -5.26 9.18
CA LEU A 70 -13.07 -4.76 9.07
C LEU A 70 -12.98 -3.27 9.45
N LYS A 71 -14.01 -2.47 9.20
CA LYS A 71 -14.06 -1.04 9.55
C LYS A 71 -14.41 -0.77 11.02
N SER A 72 -14.99 -1.74 11.73
CA SER A 72 -15.42 -1.56 13.12
C SER A 72 -14.26 -1.42 14.09
N ALA A 73 -14.57 -1.01 15.32
CA ALA A 73 -13.61 -0.87 16.43
C ALA A 73 -12.84 -2.17 16.75
N ASP A 74 -13.43 -3.33 16.45
CA ASP A 74 -12.82 -4.65 16.66
C ASP A 74 -11.64 -4.90 15.70
N PHE A 75 -11.56 -4.15 14.60
CA PHE A 75 -10.51 -4.29 13.60
C PHE A 75 -9.82 -2.96 13.30
N PHE A 76 -10.07 -2.29 12.17
CA PHE A 76 -9.36 -1.05 11.83
C PHE A 76 -9.79 0.16 12.68
N ASP A 77 -10.99 0.14 13.25
CA ASP A 77 -11.56 1.27 14.00
C ASP A 77 -11.54 2.55 13.15
N ALA A 78 -12.19 2.48 11.97
CA ALA A 78 -12.12 3.51 10.94
C ALA A 78 -12.68 4.87 11.42
N GLU A 79 -13.60 4.88 12.39
CA GLU A 79 -14.11 6.11 12.99
C GLU A 79 -13.02 6.90 13.74
N GLN A 80 -12.08 6.21 14.39
CA GLN A 80 -10.96 6.86 15.12
C GLN A 80 -9.71 6.97 14.25
N PHE A 81 -9.47 5.99 13.37
CA PHE A 81 -8.29 5.89 12.53
C PHE A 81 -8.70 5.76 11.07
N ALA A 82 -9.18 6.86 10.48
CA ALA A 82 -9.71 6.85 9.11
C ALA A 82 -8.67 6.49 8.03
N HIS A 83 -7.38 6.53 8.35
CA HIS A 83 -6.32 6.44 7.36
C HIS A 83 -5.21 5.45 7.70
N ILE A 84 -4.71 4.80 6.65
CA ILE A 84 -3.40 4.13 6.63
C ILE A 84 -2.42 5.11 6.00
N GLU A 85 -1.29 5.35 6.65
CA GLU A 85 -0.29 6.32 6.20
C GLU A 85 1.07 5.66 6.03
N PHE A 86 1.81 6.05 5.01
CA PHE A 86 3.19 5.61 4.82
C PHE A 86 4.08 6.78 4.45
N LYS A 87 5.28 6.81 5.03
CA LYS A 87 6.32 7.80 4.70
C LYS A 87 7.64 7.09 4.48
N SER A 88 8.27 7.31 3.33
CA SER A 88 9.58 6.71 3.04
C SER A 88 10.66 7.23 3.98
N THR A 89 11.57 6.33 4.34
CA THR A 89 12.82 6.62 5.05
C THR A 89 14.04 6.36 4.17
N SER A 90 13.94 5.44 3.20
CA SER A 90 14.91 5.31 2.12
C SER A 90 14.27 4.74 0.85
N VAL A 91 14.80 5.16 -0.31
CA VAL A 91 14.51 4.57 -1.61
C VAL A 91 15.84 4.25 -2.27
N GLU A 92 16.16 2.97 -2.35
CA GLU A 92 17.43 2.46 -2.86
C GLU A 92 17.19 1.78 -4.20
N LYS A 93 18.07 2.03 -5.17
CA LYS A 93 18.02 1.34 -6.46
C LYS A 93 18.58 -0.08 -6.30
N ASP A 94 17.85 -1.07 -6.81
CA ASP A 94 18.26 -2.48 -6.82
C ASP A 94 18.15 -3.01 -8.26
N GLY A 95 19.24 -2.88 -9.01
CA GLY A 95 19.25 -3.18 -10.44
C GLY A 95 18.36 -2.20 -11.22
N GLY A 96 17.28 -2.73 -11.80
CA GLY A 96 16.28 -1.95 -12.54
C GLY A 96 15.11 -1.45 -11.68
N ASP A 97 15.00 -1.94 -10.45
CA ASP A 97 13.87 -1.73 -9.55
C ASP A 97 14.29 -0.91 -8.33
N TYR A 98 13.35 -0.68 -7.41
CA TYR A 98 13.58 0.08 -6.20
C TYR A 98 13.15 -0.69 -4.96
N ILE A 99 13.99 -0.64 -3.92
CA ILE A 99 13.62 -1.03 -2.56
C ILE A 99 13.19 0.22 -1.82
N VAL A 100 11.92 0.24 -1.41
CA VAL A 100 11.31 1.35 -0.67
C VAL A 100 11.16 0.94 0.78
N LYS A 101 11.86 1.61 1.69
CA LYS A 101 11.70 1.45 3.14
C LYS A 101 11.00 2.67 3.69
N GLY A 102 10.17 2.48 4.71
CA GLY A 102 9.48 3.60 5.34
C GLY A 102 8.70 3.20 6.57
N ASP A 103 8.12 4.23 7.19
CA ASP A 103 7.28 4.11 8.36
C ASP A 103 5.82 3.95 7.90
N LEU A 104 5.26 2.77 8.17
CA LEU A 104 3.85 2.47 7.91
C LEU A 104 3.07 2.68 9.20
N THR A 105 1.97 3.42 9.14
CA THR A 105 1.07 3.67 10.27
C THR A 105 -0.30 3.08 9.98
N ILE A 106 -0.76 2.18 10.86
CA ILE A 106 -2.07 1.55 10.80
C ILE A 106 -2.63 1.54 12.23
N LYS A 107 -3.89 1.96 12.40
CA LYS A 107 -4.58 2.02 13.70
C LYS A 107 -3.75 2.73 14.79
N GLY A 108 -3.14 3.87 14.42
CA GLY A 108 -2.30 4.69 15.30
C GLY A 108 -0.95 4.07 15.71
N LYS A 109 -0.60 2.89 15.19
CA LYS A 109 0.71 2.25 15.42
C LYS A 109 1.60 2.39 14.20
N THR A 110 2.82 2.84 14.41
CA THR A 110 3.82 3.02 13.36
C THR A 110 4.90 1.94 13.46
N ASN A 111 5.16 1.21 12.38
CA ASN A 111 6.23 0.23 12.29
C ASN A 111 6.96 0.34 10.94
N PRO A 112 8.25 -0.01 10.86
CA PRO A 112 8.98 -0.06 9.60
C PRO A 112 8.38 -1.09 8.63
N ALA A 113 8.27 -0.71 7.36
CA ALA A 113 7.87 -1.59 6.26
C ALA A 113 8.89 -1.51 5.11
N LYS A 114 9.05 -2.63 4.40
CA LYS A 114 9.84 -2.74 3.19
C LYS A 114 8.95 -3.17 2.04
N LEU A 115 8.96 -2.41 0.96
CA LEU A 115 8.26 -2.68 -0.29
C LEU A 115 9.29 -2.76 -1.44
N ILE A 116 8.94 -3.51 -2.46
CA ILE A 116 9.68 -3.61 -3.72
C ILE A 116 8.82 -2.92 -4.78
N ALA A 117 9.39 -1.97 -5.50
CA ALA A 117 8.74 -1.27 -6.59
C ALA A 117 9.49 -1.58 -7.89
N GLU A 118 8.90 -2.41 -8.73
CA GLU A 118 9.40 -2.69 -10.07
C GLU A 118 9.15 -1.49 -10.97
N PHE A 119 10.17 -1.01 -11.67
CA PHE A 119 10.04 0.21 -12.46
C PHE A 119 9.53 -0.07 -13.87
N GLY A 120 8.31 0.38 -14.17
CA GLY A 120 7.66 0.21 -15.47
C GLY A 120 8.10 1.23 -16.54
N GLY A 121 8.88 2.23 -16.15
CA GLY A 121 9.39 3.27 -17.05
C GLY A 121 8.62 4.59 -16.98
N ILE A 122 9.07 5.53 -17.83
CA ILE A 122 8.48 6.85 -18.00
C ILE A 122 7.95 6.98 -19.43
N ALA A 123 6.76 7.56 -19.57
CA ALA A 123 6.11 7.81 -20.86
C ALA A 123 5.43 9.17 -20.87
N THR A 124 5.20 9.72 -22.07
CA THR A 124 4.31 10.88 -22.25
C THR A 124 2.97 10.39 -22.76
N ASP A 125 1.88 10.76 -22.09
CA ASP A 125 0.54 10.41 -22.52
C ASP A 125 0.07 11.26 -23.72
N PRO A 126 -1.05 10.89 -24.38
CA PRO A 126 -1.56 11.64 -25.54
C PRO A 126 -1.94 13.11 -25.26
N TRP A 127 -2.07 13.50 -23.99
CA TRP A 127 -2.38 14.87 -23.56
C TRP A 127 -1.13 15.68 -23.21
N GLY A 128 0.06 15.08 -23.34
CA GLY A 128 1.34 15.73 -23.09
C GLY A 128 1.81 15.64 -21.64
N ASN A 129 1.15 14.89 -20.76
CA ASN A 129 1.62 14.71 -19.39
C ASN A 129 2.70 13.63 -19.33
N THR A 130 3.76 13.87 -18.57
CA THR A 130 4.77 12.85 -18.27
C THR A 130 4.28 11.96 -17.13
N LYS A 131 4.34 10.64 -17.35
CA LYS A 131 3.89 9.59 -16.44
C LYS A 131 5.06 8.69 -16.03
N ALA A 132 5.04 8.20 -14.79
CA ALA A 132 5.94 7.14 -14.32
C ALA A 132 5.10 5.98 -13.77
N GLY A 133 5.46 4.74 -14.12
CA GLY A 133 4.73 3.53 -13.71
C GLY A 133 5.56 2.63 -12.78
N PHE A 134 4.90 2.03 -11.80
CA PHE A 134 5.52 1.11 -10.84
C PHE A 134 4.59 -0.05 -10.49
N THR A 135 5.13 -1.27 -10.44
CA THR A 135 4.45 -2.43 -9.86
C THR A 135 4.99 -2.65 -8.45
N LEU A 136 4.13 -2.53 -7.45
CA LEU A 136 4.48 -2.60 -6.04
C LEU A 136 4.19 -3.99 -5.47
N SER A 137 5.12 -4.53 -4.67
CA SER A 137 4.89 -5.71 -3.86
C SER A 137 5.49 -5.58 -2.46
N GLY A 138 4.88 -6.24 -1.49
CA GLY A 138 5.34 -6.19 -0.11
C GLY A 138 4.62 -7.15 0.81
N LYS A 139 5.12 -7.24 2.04
CA LYS A 139 4.51 -8.05 3.09
C LYS A 139 4.64 -7.34 4.43
N ILE A 140 3.58 -7.42 5.23
CA ILE A 140 3.56 -6.94 6.61
C ILE A 140 2.95 -8.01 7.52
N ASN A 141 3.19 -7.91 8.83
CA ASN A 141 2.44 -8.67 9.82
C ASN A 141 1.39 -7.74 10.46
N ARG A 142 0.10 -8.08 10.35
CA ARG A 142 -0.99 -7.24 10.90
C ARG A 142 -0.97 -7.14 12.43
N SER A 143 -0.36 -8.11 13.11
CA SER A 143 -0.27 -8.12 14.58
C SER A 143 0.66 -7.02 15.12
N ASP A 144 1.68 -6.61 14.35
CA ASP A 144 2.56 -5.47 14.66
C ASP A 144 1.77 -4.17 14.81
N PHE A 145 0.62 -4.07 14.13
CA PHE A 145 -0.28 -2.91 14.15
C PHE A 145 -1.44 -3.07 15.13
N GLY A 146 -1.44 -4.13 15.95
CA GLY A 146 -2.52 -4.40 16.92
C GLY A 146 -3.79 -4.98 16.32
N LEU A 147 -3.78 -5.39 15.04
CA LEU A 147 -4.89 -6.10 14.41
C LEU A 147 -4.77 -7.59 14.73
N THR A 148 -5.11 -7.98 15.97
CA THR A 148 -4.82 -9.32 16.52
C THR A 148 -5.99 -10.28 16.52
N TRP A 149 -7.19 -9.85 16.10
CA TRP A 149 -8.37 -10.73 16.06
C TRP A 149 -8.08 -12.04 15.30
N ASN A 150 -8.41 -13.18 15.93
CA ASN A 150 -8.25 -14.49 15.32
C ASN A 150 -9.06 -15.57 16.03
N ALA A 151 -9.17 -16.73 15.39
CA ALA A 151 -9.68 -17.95 16.01
C ALA A 151 -8.70 -19.11 15.76
N ALA A 152 -8.46 -19.94 16.78
CA ALA A 152 -7.66 -21.15 16.63
C ALA A 152 -8.46 -22.22 15.85
N LEU A 153 -7.77 -22.99 15.01
CA LEU A 153 -8.39 -24.08 14.25
C LEU A 153 -8.08 -25.43 14.89
N GLU A 154 -9.06 -26.34 14.85
CA GLU A 154 -8.87 -27.73 15.33
C GLU A 154 -7.76 -28.47 14.56
N THR A 155 -7.56 -28.12 13.29
CA THR A 155 -6.50 -28.66 12.42
C THR A 155 -5.11 -28.08 12.71
N GLY A 156 -4.98 -27.22 13.71
CA GLY A 156 -3.79 -26.42 13.96
C GLY A 156 -3.71 -25.17 13.08
N GLY A 157 -3.02 -24.15 13.59
CA GLY A 157 -2.94 -22.83 12.97
C GLY A 157 -4.09 -21.91 13.37
N VAL A 158 -4.31 -20.87 12.56
CA VAL A 158 -5.25 -19.79 12.85
C VAL A 158 -6.21 -19.56 11.68
N MET A 159 -7.37 -18.96 11.96
CA MET A 159 -8.40 -18.70 10.95
C MET A 159 -7.97 -17.65 9.92
N VAL A 160 -7.30 -16.59 10.36
CA VAL A 160 -6.85 -15.48 9.50
C VAL A 160 -5.36 -15.29 9.67
N SER A 161 -4.61 -15.36 8.57
CA SER A 161 -3.15 -15.18 8.60
C SER A 161 -2.74 -13.83 9.15
N GLU A 162 -1.60 -13.84 9.83
CA GLU A 162 -0.92 -12.64 10.27
C GLU A 162 -0.19 -11.94 9.12
N GLU A 163 0.34 -12.72 8.16
CA GLU A 163 0.96 -12.19 6.95
C GLU A 163 -0.13 -11.57 6.05
N VAL A 164 0.03 -10.28 5.76
CA VAL A 164 -0.72 -9.56 4.74
C VAL A 164 0.23 -9.26 3.60
N ARG A 165 -0.10 -9.74 2.41
CA ARG A 165 0.65 -9.40 1.18
C ARG A 165 0.04 -8.15 0.58
N ILE A 166 0.89 -7.22 0.18
CA ILE A 166 0.53 -5.96 -0.47
C ILE A 166 0.95 -6.07 -1.92
N LEU A 167 0.07 -5.64 -2.83
CA LEU A 167 0.30 -5.58 -4.27
C LEU A 167 -0.29 -4.28 -4.79
N GLY A 168 0.34 -3.64 -5.77
CA GLY A 168 -0.24 -2.47 -6.41
C GLY A 168 0.31 -2.24 -7.80
N GLU A 169 -0.49 -1.59 -8.63
CA GLU A 169 -0.07 -1.01 -9.90
C GLU A 169 -0.25 0.49 -9.74
N LEU A 170 0.83 1.25 -9.82
CA LEU A 170 0.82 2.67 -9.48
C LEU A 170 1.32 3.49 -10.66
N GLN A 171 0.54 4.48 -11.05
CA GLN A 171 0.96 5.47 -12.02
C GLN A 171 1.02 6.85 -11.38
N PHE A 172 2.08 7.60 -11.67
CA PHE A 172 2.26 8.96 -11.20
C PHE A 172 2.37 9.93 -12.37
N VAL A 173 1.97 11.17 -12.14
CA VAL A 173 1.99 12.27 -13.11
C VAL A 173 2.99 13.33 -12.64
N LYS A 174 3.94 13.69 -13.51
CA LYS A 174 4.89 14.78 -13.26
C LYS A 174 4.15 16.10 -13.12
N GLN A 175 4.42 16.83 -12.04
CA GLN A 175 3.88 18.15 -11.81
C GLN A 175 4.80 19.21 -12.42
N ALA A 176 4.18 20.30 -12.88
CA ALA A 176 4.87 21.46 -13.44
C ALA A 176 5.52 22.34 -12.36
#